data_AF-A0A0Q1CH31-F1
#
_entry.id   AF-A0A0Q1CH31-F1
#
_cell.length_a   1.000
_cell.length_b   1.000
_cell.length_c   1.000
_cell.angle_alpha   90.00
_cell.angle_beta   90.00
_cell.angle_gamma   90.00
#
_symmetry.space_group_name_H-M   'P 1'
#
loop_
_entity.id
_entity.type
_entity.pdbx_description
1 polymer ?
#
loop_
_entity_poly.entity_id
_entity_poly.type
_entity_poly.pdbx_seq_one_letter_code
_entity_poly.pdbx_strand_id
1 'polypeptide(L)'
;MNSIKKNNCIKLIGVLKTFLVKAVIFLSGIVMYGQEIDILTPTSKLTIDDFAVPKVWWSSEQHANFIFSYEMSSSFFLELQGFYDSFLLADVFKMPITSKLYISDKFYFFSGVEIELERDKMQLNLPPPQLKFKNGFGYDVQRNFMLQFEHDLHFNKSIIGAYGTPSLFSLSGKYKF
;
A
#
# COMPACT_ATOMS: atom_id res chain seq x y z
N MET A 1 4.30 29.33 -49.85
CA MET A 1 4.44 29.83 -48.46
C MET A 1 3.88 28.90 -47.36
N ASN A 2 3.12 27.83 -47.66
CA ASN A 2 2.47 26.99 -46.62
C ASN A 2 3.32 25.84 -46.05
N SER A 3 4.43 25.44 -46.68
CA SER A 3 5.27 24.32 -46.21
C SER A 3 6.16 24.69 -45.00
N ILE A 4 6.66 25.93 -44.96
CA ILE A 4 7.60 26.40 -43.93
C ILE A 4 6.90 26.55 -42.56
N LYS A 5 5.64 27.01 -42.52
CA LYS A 5 4.84 27.10 -41.29
C LYS A 5 4.56 25.73 -40.66
N LYS A 6 4.34 24.69 -41.47
CA LYS A 6 4.03 23.34 -40.99
C LYS A 6 5.24 22.68 -40.32
N ASN A 7 6.44 22.85 -40.89
CA ASN A 7 7.68 22.31 -40.32
C ASN A 7 8.09 23.00 -39.00
N ASN A 8 7.84 24.31 -38.88
CA ASN A 8 8.09 25.03 -37.63
C ASN A 8 7.11 24.62 -36.51
N CYS A 9 5.86 24.33 -36.85
CA CYS A 9 4.86 23.86 -35.89
C CYS A 9 5.20 22.47 -35.33
N ILE A 10 5.66 21.54 -36.18
CA ILE A 10 6.07 20.19 -35.76
C ILE A 10 7.31 20.23 -34.84
N LYS A 11 8.29 21.08 -35.15
CA LYS A 11 9.46 21.29 -34.27
C LYS A 11 9.07 21.89 -32.93
N LEU A 12 8.14 22.85 -32.92
CA LEU A 12 7.66 23.49 -31.69
C LEU A 12 6.93 22.49 -30.77
N ILE A 13 6.10 21.62 -31.33
CA ILE A 13 5.41 20.55 -30.59
C ILE A 13 6.42 19.55 -30.00
N GLY A 14 7.47 19.21 -30.76
CA GLY A 14 8.55 18.34 -30.29
C GLY A 14 9.26 18.94 -29.06
N VAL A 15 9.69 20.20 -29.15
CA VAL A 15 10.37 20.91 -28.05
C VAL A 15 9.48 21.06 -26.82
N LEU A 16 8.18 21.34 -27.02
CA LEU A 16 7.21 21.46 -25.93
C LEU A 16 7.03 20.14 -25.17
N LYS A 17 6.99 19.00 -25.89
CA LYS A 17 6.91 17.66 -25.28
C LYS A 17 8.13 17.34 -24.44
N THR A 18 9.33 17.61 -24.95
CA THR A 18 10.57 17.36 -24.19
C THR A 18 10.68 18.26 -22.97
N PHE A 19 10.23 19.51 -23.07
CA PHE A 19 10.18 20.44 -21.94
C PHE A 19 9.20 19.97 -20.86
N LEU A 20 7.99 19.54 -21.25
CA LEU A 20 6.98 19.01 -20.33
C LEU A 20 7.49 17.78 -19.56
N VAL A 21 8.11 16.82 -20.24
CA VAL A 21 8.65 15.62 -19.57
C VAL A 21 9.73 16.01 -18.55
N LYS A 22 10.64 16.92 -18.92
CA LYS A 22 11.68 17.41 -17.99
C LYS A 22 11.10 18.17 -16.81
N ALA A 23 10.08 19.00 -17.04
CA ALA A 23 9.40 19.75 -15.99
C ALA A 23 8.68 18.82 -15.01
N VAL A 24 8.01 17.77 -15.50
CA VAL A 24 7.36 16.76 -14.65
C VAL A 24 8.40 16.03 -13.79
N ILE A 25 9.53 15.59 -14.36
CA ILE A 25 10.61 14.91 -13.62
C ILE A 25 11.21 15.85 -12.55
N PHE A 26 11.43 17.12 -12.90
CA PHE A 26 11.99 18.11 -11.99
C PHE A 26 11.03 18.45 -10.84
N LEU A 27 9.74 18.65 -11.14
CA LEU A 27 8.69 18.87 -10.14
C LEU A 27 8.52 17.65 -9.22
N SER A 28 8.58 16.42 -9.76
CA SER A 28 8.56 15.22 -8.91
C SER A 28 9.76 15.16 -7.98
N GLY A 29 10.95 15.57 -8.45
CA GLY A 29 12.14 15.65 -7.60
C GLY A 29 12.00 16.67 -6.47
N ILE A 30 11.46 17.86 -6.75
CA ILE A 30 11.23 18.90 -5.74
C ILE A 30 10.20 18.44 -4.70
N VAL A 31 9.11 17.81 -5.12
CA VAL A 31 8.10 17.28 -4.18
C VAL A 31 8.71 16.21 -3.28
N MET A 32 9.55 15.32 -3.83
CA MET A 32 10.24 14.28 -3.04
C MET A 32 11.22 14.86 -2.01
N TYR A 33 11.97 15.92 -2.34
CA TYR A 33 12.91 16.57 -1.42
C TYR A 33 12.22 17.53 -0.42
N GLY A 34 11.14 18.18 -0.83
CA GLY A 34 10.39 19.12 0.03
C GLY A 34 9.57 18.45 1.12
N GLN A 35 9.45 17.12 1.09
CA GLN A 35 8.76 16.30 2.09
C GLN A 35 9.73 15.63 3.08
N GLU A 36 11.02 15.95 3.06
CA GLU A 36 11.95 15.48 4.08
C GLU A 36 11.67 16.22 5.40
N ILE A 37 10.76 15.67 6.20
CA ILE A 37 10.48 16.16 7.55
C ILE A 37 11.67 15.75 8.44
N ASP A 38 12.35 16.74 9.03
CA ASP A 38 13.21 16.51 10.19
C ASP A 38 12.34 16.13 11.39
N ILE A 39 12.02 14.84 11.52
CA ILE A 39 11.22 14.32 12.64
C ILE A 39 12.16 14.09 13.82
N LEU A 40 11.98 14.90 14.86
CA LEU A 40 12.37 14.59 16.24
C LEU A 40 11.89 13.17 16.57
N THR A 41 12.82 12.23 16.75
CA THR A 41 12.54 10.83 17.07
C THR A 41 11.57 10.72 18.24
N PRO A 42 10.34 10.22 18.08
CA PRO A 42 9.50 9.92 19.21
C PRO A 42 10.09 8.70 19.93
N THR A 43 10.47 8.89 21.18
CA THR A 43 11.01 7.89 22.12
C THR A 43 9.99 6.84 22.58
N SER A 44 8.84 6.72 21.90
CA SER A 44 7.77 5.80 22.25
C SER A 44 7.92 4.49 21.53
N LYS A 45 7.96 3.39 22.29
CA LYS A 45 7.89 2.02 21.76
C LYS A 45 6.57 1.70 21.05
N LEU A 46 5.54 2.52 21.26
CA LEU A 46 4.23 2.40 20.61
C LEU A 46 4.04 3.54 19.62
N THR A 47 3.72 3.18 18.38
CA THR A 47 3.32 4.11 17.31
C THR A 47 1.90 3.78 16.88
N ILE A 48 1.09 4.81 16.67
CA ILE A 48 -0.30 4.70 16.24
C ILE A 48 -0.44 5.64 15.05
N ASP A 49 -0.85 5.09 13.91
CA ASP A 49 -1.14 5.84 12.70
C ASP A 49 -2.55 5.48 12.22
N ASP A 50 -3.33 6.46 11.79
CA ASP A 50 -4.64 6.24 11.20
C ASP A 50 -4.83 7.11 9.95
N PHE A 51 -5.73 6.65 9.09
CA PHE A 51 -6.12 7.38 7.90
C PHE A 51 -7.52 6.96 7.47
N ALA A 52 -8.33 7.92 7.02
CA ALA A 52 -9.66 7.64 6.52
C ALA A 52 -10.03 8.60 5.38
N VAL A 53 -10.55 8.02 4.30
CA VAL A 53 -11.21 8.72 3.21
C VAL A 53 -12.72 8.56 3.41
N PRO A 54 -13.44 9.65 3.76
CA PRO A 54 -14.87 9.58 3.96
C PRO A 54 -15.60 9.40 2.63
N LYS A 55 -16.84 8.93 2.72
CA LYS A 55 -17.75 8.85 1.57
C LYS A 55 -17.98 10.24 0.97
N VAL A 56 -17.79 10.36 -0.34
CA VAL A 56 -18.08 11.58 -1.11
C VAL A 56 -19.39 11.45 -1.89
N TRP A 57 -20.03 12.57 -2.22
CA TRP A 57 -21.38 12.58 -2.83
C TRP A 57 -21.50 11.82 -4.17
N TRP A 58 -20.39 11.61 -4.89
CA TRP A 58 -20.34 10.89 -6.17
C TRP A 58 -19.76 9.47 -6.07
N SER A 59 -19.30 9.04 -4.90
CA SER A 59 -18.77 7.69 -4.68
C SER A 59 -19.44 7.03 -3.48
N SER A 60 -19.86 5.78 -3.64
CA SER A 60 -20.32 4.97 -2.52
C SER A 60 -19.16 4.34 -1.73
N GLU A 61 -17.93 4.60 -2.12
CA GLU A 61 -16.74 3.98 -1.55
C GLU A 61 -16.19 4.77 -0.36
N GLN A 62 -15.66 4.04 0.62
CA GLN A 62 -15.04 4.56 1.83
C GLN A 62 -13.84 3.68 2.14
N HIS A 63 -12.73 4.30 2.54
CA HIS A 63 -11.52 3.59 2.93
C HIS A 63 -11.07 4.11 4.28
N ALA A 64 -10.79 3.23 5.23
CA ALA A 64 -10.18 3.59 6.49
C ALA A 64 -9.14 2.54 6.87
N ASN A 65 -8.03 2.98 7.42
CA ASN A 65 -7.03 2.11 7.98
C ASN A 65 -6.46 2.68 9.27
N PHE A 66 -6.03 1.78 10.14
CA PHE A 66 -5.24 2.11 11.31
C PHE A 66 -4.11 1.11 11.46
N ILE A 67 -3.02 1.55 12.08
CA ILE A 67 -1.82 0.77 12.33
C ILE A 67 -1.39 1.04 13.77
N PHE A 68 -1.31 -0.02 14.56
CA PHE A 68 -0.66 -0.04 15.86
C PHE A 68 0.64 -0.81 15.73
N SER A 69 1.77 -0.13 15.92
CA SER A 69 3.10 -0.74 15.89
C SER A 69 3.72 -0.68 17.29
N TYR A 70 4.17 -1.82 17.80
CA TYR A 70 4.80 -1.94 19.10
C TYR A 70 6.19 -2.57 18.99
N GLU A 71 7.20 -1.84 19.44
CA GLU A 71 8.58 -2.30 19.58
C GLU A 71 8.74 -3.12 20.86
N MET A 72 8.74 -4.44 20.72
CA MET A 72 8.99 -5.36 21.83
C MET A 72 10.48 -5.33 22.24
N SER A 73 11.37 -5.27 21.24
CA SER A 73 12.81 -5.08 21.40
C SER A 73 13.38 -4.34 20.17
N SER A 74 14.65 -3.94 20.22
CA SER A 74 15.32 -3.23 19.12
C SER A 74 15.30 -3.97 17.78
N SER A 75 15.06 -5.29 17.79
CA SER A 75 14.99 -6.13 16.59
C SER A 75 13.63 -6.79 16.37
N PHE A 76 12.69 -6.69 17.32
CA PHE A 76 11.41 -7.40 17.26
C PHE A 76 10.23 -6.45 17.42
N PHE A 77 9.36 -6.43 16.41
CA PHE A 77 8.23 -5.53 16.31
C PHE A 77 6.95 -6.33 16.10
N LEU A 78 5.86 -5.87 16.72
CA LEU A 78 4.51 -6.36 16.49
C LEU A 78 3.69 -5.25 15.85
N GLU A 79 2.91 -5.59 14.84
CA GLU A 79 2.09 -4.67 14.07
C GLU A 79 0.68 -5.24 13.95
N LEU A 80 -0.30 -4.53 14.51
CA LEU A 80 -1.71 -4.78 14.31
C LEU A 80 -2.24 -3.71 13.36
N GLN A 81 -2.85 -4.12 12.26
CA GLN A 81 -3.51 -3.18 11.35
C GLN A 81 -4.99 -3.52 11.26
N GLY A 82 -5.79 -2.51 10.93
CA GLY A 82 -7.17 -2.70 10.50
C GLY A 82 -7.39 -1.95 9.21
N PHE A 83 -8.05 -2.59 8.26
CA PHE A 83 -8.47 -2.01 7.00
C PHE A 83 -9.97 -2.18 6.87
N TYR A 84 -10.66 -1.11 6.51
CA TYR A 84 -12.07 -1.11 6.20
C TYR A 84 -12.28 -0.45 4.84
N ASP A 85 -12.71 -1.27 3.89
CA ASP A 85 -12.99 -0.84 2.53
C ASP A 85 -14.46 -1.09 2.23
N SER A 86 -15.18 -0.04 1.87
CA SER A 86 -16.56 -0.12 1.42
C SER A 86 -16.57 -0.03 -0.10
N PHE A 87 -17.04 -1.07 -0.78
CA PHE A 87 -17.21 -1.12 -2.23
C PHE A 87 -18.69 -1.05 -2.60
N LEU A 88 -18.99 -0.93 -3.90
CA LEU A 88 -20.38 -0.89 -4.38
C LEU A 88 -21.18 -2.13 -3.95
N LEU A 89 -20.56 -3.31 -3.99
CA LEU A 89 -21.25 -4.60 -3.79
C LEU A 89 -21.03 -5.21 -2.39
N ALA A 90 -19.94 -4.88 -1.72
CA ALA A 90 -19.59 -5.46 -0.42
C ALA A 90 -18.78 -4.48 0.44
N ASP A 91 -18.83 -4.68 1.75
CA ASP A 91 -17.87 -4.10 2.70
C ASP A 91 -16.85 -5.17 3.09
N VAL A 92 -15.58 -4.80 3.15
CA VAL A 92 -14.48 -5.70 3.50
C VAL A 92 -13.74 -5.11 4.70
N PHE A 93 -13.61 -5.92 5.75
CA PHE A 93 -12.79 -5.60 6.90
C PHE A 93 -11.64 -6.60 7.01
N LYS A 94 -10.41 -6.12 7.08
CA LYS A 94 -9.21 -6.95 7.25
C LYS A 94 -8.47 -6.55 8.51
N MET A 95 -8.00 -7.54 9.25
CA MET A 95 -7.25 -7.31 10.48
C MET A 95 -5.99 -8.17 10.51
N PRO A 96 -4.90 -7.75 9.85
CA PRO A 96 -3.62 -8.45 9.93
C PRO A 96 -2.91 -8.16 11.25
N ILE A 97 -2.39 -9.22 11.86
CA ILE A 97 -1.47 -9.18 12.99
C ILE A 97 -0.16 -9.76 12.49
N THR A 98 0.88 -8.92 12.44
CA THR A 98 2.18 -9.24 11.88
C THR A 98 3.28 -9.04 12.90
N SER A 99 4.22 -9.97 12.92
CA SER A 99 5.48 -9.87 13.65
C SER A 99 6.62 -9.64 12.67
N LYS A 100 7.55 -8.74 13.00
CA LYS A 100 8.75 -8.44 12.21
C LYS A 100 9.99 -8.64 13.07
N LEU A 101 10.96 -9.39 12.54
CA LEU A 101 12.25 -9.66 13.16
C LEU A 101 13.37 -9.14 12.27
N TYR A 102 14.02 -8.07 12.69
CA TYR A 102 15.18 -7.49 12.03
C TYR A 102 16.43 -8.30 12.37
N ILE A 103 17.05 -8.87 11.35
CA ILE A 103 18.34 -9.57 11.46
C ILE A 103 19.51 -8.58 11.27
N SER A 104 19.22 -7.44 10.64
CA SER A 104 20.12 -6.29 10.52
C SER A 104 19.29 -5.01 10.50
N ASP A 105 19.95 -3.85 10.51
CA ASP A 105 19.30 -2.53 10.47
C ASP A 105 18.38 -2.31 9.24
N LYS A 106 18.49 -3.16 8.21
CA LYS A 106 17.71 -3.03 6.97
C LYS A 106 16.92 -4.27 6.59
N PHE A 107 17.41 -5.45 6.94
CA PHE A 107 16.81 -6.71 6.52
C PHE A 107 16.02 -7.35 7.66
N TYR A 108 14.77 -7.72 7.37
CA TYR A 108 13.88 -8.35 8.33
C TYR A 108 13.10 -9.52 7.73
N PHE A 109 12.75 -10.48 8.57
CA PHE A 109 11.71 -11.46 8.29
C PHE A 109 10.40 -11.01 8.91
N PHE A 110 9.28 -11.39 8.30
CA PHE A 110 7.97 -11.15 8.89
C PHE A 110 7.06 -12.37 8.74
N SER A 111 6.15 -12.49 9.69
CA SER A 111 5.13 -13.54 9.72
C SER A 111 3.90 -13.02 10.42
N GLY A 112 2.71 -13.34 9.91
CA GLY A 112 1.46 -12.83 10.42
C GLY A 112 0.24 -13.63 9.98
N VAL A 113 -0.86 -13.33 10.65
CA VAL A 113 -2.19 -13.86 10.33
C VAL A 113 -3.11 -12.70 9.98
N GLU A 114 -3.99 -12.89 9.01
CA GLU A 114 -5.01 -11.90 8.64
C GLU A 114 -6.38 -12.56 8.70
N ILE A 115 -7.29 -11.92 9.42
CA ILE A 115 -8.71 -12.25 9.36
C ILE A 115 -9.35 -11.27 8.41
N GLU A 116 -10.09 -11.78 7.42
CA GLU A 116 -10.88 -10.98 6.48
C GLU A 116 -12.36 -11.33 6.64
N LEU A 117 -13.17 -10.30 6.88
CA LEU A 117 -14.61 -10.36 7.01
C LEU A 117 -15.23 -9.59 5.85
N GLU A 118 -16.14 -10.23 5.12
CA GLU A 118 -16.86 -9.60 4.03
C GLU A 118 -18.36 -9.55 4.35
N ARG A 119 -18.97 -8.40 4.09
CA ARG A 119 -20.40 -8.19 4.19
C ARG A 119 -20.95 -7.83 2.82
N ASP A 120 -21.70 -8.76 2.25
CA ASP A 120 -22.42 -8.53 1.01
C ASP A 120 -23.57 -7.53 1.21
N LYS A 121 -23.62 -6.47 0.39
CA LYS A 121 -24.70 -5.47 0.41
C LYS A 121 -25.93 -5.92 -0.38
N MET A 122 -25.77 -6.89 -1.28
CA MET A 122 -26.81 -7.40 -2.18
C MET A 122 -27.49 -8.66 -1.67
N GLN A 123 -27.10 -9.19 -0.49
CA GLN A 123 -27.68 -10.38 0.16
C GLN A 123 -27.64 -11.66 -0.71
N LEU A 124 -26.69 -11.76 -1.64
CA LEU A 124 -26.58 -12.86 -2.60
C LEU A 124 -25.89 -14.10 -2.02
N ASN A 125 -25.07 -13.94 -0.98
CA ASN A 125 -24.65 -14.95 0.02
C ASN A 125 -23.38 -14.40 0.70
N LEU A 126 -23.33 -14.37 2.04
CA LEU A 126 -22.11 -13.94 2.73
C LEU A 126 -21.07 -15.07 2.69
N PRO A 127 -19.86 -14.81 2.16
CA PRO A 127 -18.78 -15.78 2.34
C PRO A 127 -18.40 -15.86 3.83
N PRO A 128 -17.99 -17.04 4.31
CA PRO A 128 -17.50 -17.17 5.69
C PRO A 128 -16.24 -16.31 5.90
N PRO A 129 -15.94 -15.93 7.16
CA PRO A 129 -14.67 -15.30 7.52
C PRO A 129 -13.47 -16.05 6.93
N GLN A 130 -12.56 -15.31 6.32
CA GLN A 130 -11.35 -15.86 5.71
C GLN A 130 -10.18 -15.72 6.69
N LEU A 131 -9.37 -16.76 6.78
CA LEU A 131 -8.12 -16.74 7.53
C LEU A 131 -6.96 -16.85 6.54
N LYS A 132 -6.03 -15.92 6.59
CA LYS A 132 -4.82 -15.94 5.79
C LYS A 132 -3.59 -15.96 6.66
N PHE A 133 -2.55 -16.58 6.15
CA PHE A 133 -1.23 -16.57 6.74
C PHE A 133 -0.26 -15.89 5.78
N LYS A 134 0.47 -14.90 6.28
CA LYS A 134 1.41 -14.11 5.50
C LYS A 134 2.79 -14.29 6.07
N ASN A 135 3.76 -14.60 5.23
CA ASN A 135 5.15 -14.68 5.66
C ASN A 135 6.08 -14.20 4.56
N GLY A 136 7.27 -13.74 4.94
CA GLY A 136 8.22 -13.27 3.97
C GLY A 136 9.39 -12.54 4.58
N PHE A 137 10.03 -11.71 3.76
CA PHE A 137 11.15 -10.88 4.17
C PHE A 137 11.06 -9.51 3.49
N GLY A 138 11.69 -8.52 4.12
CA GLY A 138 11.80 -7.19 3.57
C GLY A 138 13.18 -6.59 3.75
N TYR A 139 13.42 -5.55 2.97
CA TYR A 139 14.66 -4.80 2.94
C TYR A 139 14.37 -3.30 2.87
N ASP A 140 14.79 -2.56 3.89
CA ASP A 140 14.70 -1.11 3.94
C ASP A 140 15.87 -0.52 3.15
N VAL A 141 15.62 -0.20 1.89
CA VAL A 141 16.61 0.39 0.98
C VAL A 141 17.06 1.75 1.53
N GLN A 142 16.10 2.56 1.94
CA GLN A 142 16.25 3.87 2.59
C GLN A 142 15.20 4.01 3.70
N ARG A 143 15.35 5.00 4.58
CA ARG A 143 14.38 5.26 5.67
C ARG A 143 12.94 5.39 5.18
N ASN A 144 12.76 5.91 3.98
CA ASN A 144 11.47 6.21 3.38
C ASN A 144 11.05 5.21 2.30
N PHE A 145 11.89 4.21 1.99
CA PHE A 145 11.62 3.25 0.92
C PHE A 145 12.01 1.83 1.33
N MET A 146 11.01 0.94 1.35
CA MET A 146 11.16 -0.48 1.66
C MET A 146 10.70 -1.36 0.50
N LEU A 147 11.36 -2.50 0.35
CA LEU A 147 10.95 -3.60 -0.52
C LEU A 147 10.55 -4.80 0.33
N GLN A 148 9.50 -5.51 -0.06
CA GLN A 148 8.98 -6.65 0.70
C GLN A 148 8.56 -7.76 -0.25
N PHE A 149 9.06 -8.96 0.01
CA PHE A 149 8.58 -10.19 -0.63
C PHE A 149 7.64 -10.90 0.33
N GLU A 150 6.44 -11.20 -0.13
CA GLU A 150 5.37 -11.81 0.66
C GLU A 150 4.86 -13.08 0.00
N HIS A 151 4.65 -14.10 0.83
CA HIS A 151 3.89 -15.29 0.50
C HIS A 151 2.59 -15.25 1.30
N ASP A 152 1.46 -15.22 0.59
CA ASP A 152 0.11 -15.20 1.16
C ASP A 152 -0.54 -16.56 0.96
N LEU A 153 -0.93 -17.20 2.07
CA LEU A 153 -1.58 -18.50 2.13
C LEU A 153 -3.01 -18.33 2.63
N HIS A 154 -3.98 -18.65 1.78
CA HIS A 154 -5.39 -18.55 2.13
C HIS A 154 -5.94 -19.88 2.63
N PHE A 155 -6.52 -19.88 3.83
CA PHE A 155 -7.21 -21.03 4.41
C PHE A 155 -8.73 -20.81 4.38
N ASN A 156 -9.51 -21.89 4.17
CA ASN A 156 -10.98 -21.88 4.08
C ASN A 156 -11.60 -21.23 2.82
N LYS A 157 -10.98 -21.39 1.65
CA LYS A 157 -11.54 -20.91 0.38
C LYS A 157 -11.84 -22.02 -0.62
N SER A 158 -12.92 -21.87 -1.38
CA SER A 158 -13.14 -22.69 -2.59
C SER A 158 -12.13 -22.28 -3.65
N ILE A 159 -11.34 -23.24 -4.14
CA ILE A 159 -10.37 -23.06 -5.24
C ILE A 159 -11.08 -22.70 -6.57
N ILE A 160 -12.40 -22.93 -6.65
CA ILE A 160 -13.21 -22.76 -7.86
C ILE A 160 -14.42 -21.86 -7.56
N GLY A 161 -14.62 -20.81 -8.36
CA GLY A 161 -15.76 -19.89 -8.29
C GLY A 161 -15.37 -18.41 -8.33
N ALA A 162 -16.37 -17.51 -8.42
CA ALA A 162 -16.19 -16.05 -8.60
C ALA A 162 -15.41 -15.34 -7.47
N TYR A 163 -15.17 -16.05 -6.36
CA TYR A 163 -14.48 -15.50 -5.20
C TYR A 163 -13.10 -16.12 -4.97
N GLY A 164 -12.66 -17.14 -5.70
CA GLY A 164 -11.39 -17.83 -5.43
C GLY A 164 -10.17 -16.92 -5.57
N THR A 165 -9.48 -16.62 -4.47
CA THR A 165 -8.15 -15.98 -4.49
C THR A 165 -7.10 -17.04 -4.17
N PRO A 166 -6.21 -17.38 -5.12
CA PRO A 166 -5.17 -18.38 -4.89
C PRO A 166 -4.16 -17.88 -3.84
N SER A 167 -3.37 -18.79 -3.28
CA SER A 167 -2.14 -18.44 -2.58
C SER A 167 -1.18 -17.78 -3.57
N LEU A 168 -0.57 -16.67 -3.17
CA LEU A 168 0.20 -15.82 -4.08
C LEU A 168 1.56 -15.48 -3.48
N PHE A 169 2.54 -15.36 -4.36
CA PHE A 169 3.79 -14.67 -4.07
C PHE A 169 3.71 -13.26 -4.63
N SER A 170 4.07 -12.27 -3.82
CA SER A 170 4.07 -10.88 -4.24
C SER A 170 5.38 -10.20 -3.87
N LEU A 171 5.78 -9.24 -4.69
CA LEU A 171 6.87 -8.33 -4.43
C LEU A 171 6.28 -6.93 -4.40
N SER A 172 6.40 -6.24 -3.28
CA SER A 172 5.85 -4.90 -3.07
C SER A 172 6.94 -3.92 -2.67
N GLY A 173 6.70 -2.64 -2.96
CA GLY A 173 7.52 -1.53 -2.50
C GLY A 173 6.63 -0.51 -1.82
N LYS A 174 7.05 -0.01 -0.66
CA LYS A 174 6.32 1.04 0.08
C LYS A 174 7.22 2.25 0.25
N TYR A 175 6.70 3.40 -0.15
CA TYR A 175 7.31 4.71 0.11
C TYR A 175 6.55 5.39 1.25
N LYS A 176 7.27 5.90 2.25
CA LYS A 176 6.71 6.70 3.35
C LYS A 176 7.03 8.17 3.09
N PHE A 177 5.99 9.01 3.06
CA PHE A 177 6.09 10.46 2.90
C PHE A 177 6.23 11.15 4.25
#